data_AF-A0A2U3DTN1-F1
#
_entry.id   AF-A0A2U3DTN1-F1
#
_cell.length_a   1.000
_cell.length_b   1.000
_cell.length_c   1.000
_cell.angle_alpha   90.00
_cell.angle_beta   90.00
_cell.angle_gamma   90.00
#
_symmetry.space_group_name_H-M   'P 1'
#
loop_
_entity.id
_entity.type
_entity.pdbx_description
1 polymer ?
#
loop_
_entity_poly.entity_id
_entity_poly.type
_entity_poly.pdbx_seq_one_letter_code
_entity_poly.pdbx_strand_id
1 'polypeptide(L)'
;MTALLVLSLAALAVSQTTCQSVTLNLQQKVPAGASKLIDSSFPSFAIQGSSFASYTGRPTLDCDEAAQKHEADYATGNASHPNIFSRNLIRSVEERTGGPLVVRVGGTNTDYSNFNPDQALPVTPPQQGAGIGQKFVFGPVFYEGFRNWPGTRWVYDVPFAKSNKTNSQYEARAAVDNIGLENLEALEIGNEVDLYEYTNTTTGLQSTLMNHTFVKDGLNAYLPDFEYMQAHYPNVQVVLGESGRYTDKQSSIDQSEGIFGSALWTADYLLYAASLNVTRVNMQLGQVFGYVAWHPIAFDGLQPEVRSPYYGHLLVADFIGKSKAFRVSEVQTNDDLVAAYAGYEQDQLRRVAIINYKVWQKGSGARPARTFTLPVPRGVRSVKVQTLTSSGGASVNGTASWAGRTWTYENNGVGEKVPGLDEFTTVPVSGGRANVKIGASEAVIVHI
;
A
#
# COMPACT_ATOMS: atom_id res chain seq x y z
N MET A 1 26.20 -60.79 34.16
CA MET A 1 25.31 -59.76 33.60
C MET A 1 25.15 -58.68 34.65
N THR A 2 25.70 -57.49 34.39
CA THR A 2 25.60 -56.34 35.30
C THR A 2 25.85 -55.09 34.45
N ALA A 3 24.85 -54.23 34.30
CA ALA A 3 24.96 -53.00 33.52
C ALA A 3 25.29 -51.83 34.44
N LEU A 4 26.31 -51.04 34.10
CA LEU A 4 26.50 -49.72 34.71
C LEU A 4 25.72 -48.69 33.89
N LEU A 5 24.77 -48.01 34.54
CA LEU A 5 24.11 -46.85 33.96
C LEU A 5 25.04 -45.63 34.07
N VAL A 6 25.37 -45.02 32.93
CA VAL A 6 25.98 -43.68 32.90
C VAL A 6 24.89 -42.68 32.57
N LEU A 7 24.37 -41.97 33.58
CA LEU A 7 23.53 -40.80 33.34
C LEU A 7 24.44 -39.64 32.91
N SER A 8 24.30 -39.20 31.66
CA SER A 8 24.76 -37.88 31.25
C SER A 8 23.77 -36.82 31.76
N LEU A 9 24.24 -35.86 32.56
CA LEU A 9 23.46 -34.66 32.85
C LEU A 9 23.43 -33.80 31.58
N ALA A 10 22.30 -33.83 30.87
CA ALA A 10 21.99 -32.81 29.88
C ALA A 10 21.79 -31.47 30.60
N ALA A 11 22.81 -30.62 30.58
CA ALA A 11 22.69 -29.27 31.12
C ALA A 11 21.62 -28.51 30.32
N LEU A 12 20.56 -28.04 31.01
CA LEU A 12 19.61 -27.13 30.38
C LEU A 12 20.34 -25.82 30.06
N ALA A 13 20.68 -25.65 28.79
CA ALA A 13 21.08 -24.36 28.26
C ALA A 13 19.86 -23.42 28.33
N VAL A 14 19.76 -22.68 29.45
CA VAL A 14 18.83 -21.56 29.58
C VAL A 14 19.20 -20.57 28.48
N SER A 15 18.39 -20.53 27.43
CA SER A 15 18.56 -19.60 26.32
C SER A 15 18.37 -18.19 26.86
N GLN A 16 19.48 -17.54 27.21
CA GLN A 16 19.49 -16.13 27.59
C GLN A 16 19.13 -15.33 26.34
N THR A 17 17.86 -14.97 26.20
CA THR A 17 17.37 -14.06 25.18
C THR A 17 18.01 -12.69 25.42
N THR A 18 19.17 -12.48 24.80
CA THR A 18 19.87 -11.21 24.80
C THR A 18 18.91 -10.15 24.26
N CYS A 19 18.57 -9.18 25.10
CA CYS A 19 17.62 -8.14 24.73
C CYS A 19 18.29 -7.23 23.69
N GLN A 20 18.06 -7.53 22.40
CA GLN A 20 18.61 -6.77 21.29
C GLN A 20 18.01 -5.35 21.32
N SER A 21 18.81 -4.42 21.84
CA SER A 21 18.53 -3.00 21.82
C SER A 21 19.09 -2.37 20.56
N VAL A 22 18.32 -1.49 19.94
CA VAL A 22 18.71 -0.70 18.77
C VAL A 22 18.54 0.78 19.14
N THR A 23 19.61 1.56 19.13
CA THR A 23 19.52 3.01 19.36
C THR A 23 19.40 3.72 18.02
N LEU A 24 18.34 4.50 17.82
CA LEU A 24 18.13 5.26 16.58
C LEU A 24 18.82 6.62 16.66
N ASN A 25 19.50 7.02 15.58
CA ASN A 25 20.17 8.31 15.46
C ASN A 25 19.20 9.37 14.92
N LEU A 26 18.41 9.99 15.81
CA LEU A 26 17.34 10.91 15.44
C LEU A 26 17.80 12.37 15.53
N GLN A 27 17.84 13.05 14.38
CA GLN A 27 17.95 14.51 14.35
C GLN A 27 16.67 15.12 14.94
N GLN A 28 16.85 16.12 15.81
CA GLN A 28 15.73 16.77 16.51
C GLN A 28 15.11 17.92 15.69
N LYS A 29 15.85 18.34 14.64
CA LYS A 29 15.54 19.35 13.64
C LYS A 29 15.54 18.70 12.25
N VAL A 30 14.95 19.35 11.25
CA VAL A 30 14.95 18.82 9.87
C VAL A 30 16.39 18.73 9.34
N PRO A 31 16.90 17.54 8.97
CA PRO A 31 18.22 17.43 8.34
C PRO A 31 18.21 17.95 6.91
N ALA A 32 19.37 18.36 6.40
CA ALA A 32 19.51 18.90 5.04
C ALA A 32 19.13 17.90 3.92
N GLY A 33 19.22 16.60 4.20
CA GLY A 33 18.77 15.51 3.31
C GLY A 33 17.37 14.97 3.63
N ALA A 34 16.53 15.73 4.34
CA ALA A 34 15.11 15.41 4.45
C ALA A 34 14.34 15.77 3.18
N SER A 35 13.15 15.21 3.05
CA SER A 35 12.29 15.44 1.89
C SER A 35 11.85 16.90 1.70
N LYS A 36 11.38 17.20 0.48
CA LYS A 36 10.42 18.27 0.18
C LYS A 36 9.15 18.07 1.04
N LEU A 37 8.26 19.06 1.03
CA LEU A 37 6.96 18.92 1.70
C LEU A 37 6.18 17.77 1.06
N ILE A 38 5.69 16.84 1.89
CA ILE A 38 4.91 15.70 1.42
C ILE A 38 3.50 16.16 1.02
N ASP A 39 3.04 15.75 -0.16
CA ASP A 39 1.69 16.05 -0.62
C ASP A 39 0.65 15.17 0.09
N SER A 40 -0.57 15.68 0.32
CA SER A 40 -1.63 14.89 0.97
C SER A 40 -2.17 13.75 0.11
N SER A 41 -1.92 13.75 -1.19
CA SER A 41 -2.20 12.61 -2.07
C SER A 41 -1.09 11.55 -2.07
N PHE A 42 -0.01 11.70 -1.28
CA PHE A 42 1.19 10.87 -1.41
C PHE A 42 0.95 9.35 -1.37
N PRO A 43 0.30 8.75 -0.35
CA PRO A 43 -0.05 7.34 -0.36
C PRO A 43 -1.37 7.15 -1.11
N SER A 44 -1.31 6.79 -2.39
CA SER A 44 -2.47 6.64 -3.26
C SER A 44 -2.50 5.29 -3.98
N PHE A 45 -3.46 5.13 -4.88
CA PHE A 45 -3.73 3.88 -5.59
C PHE A 45 -3.66 4.08 -7.11
N ALA A 46 -3.22 3.05 -7.81
CA ALA A 46 -3.53 2.83 -9.22
C ALA A 46 -4.65 1.77 -9.31
N ILE A 47 -5.45 1.80 -10.36
CA ILE A 47 -6.46 0.78 -10.64
C ILE A 47 -6.32 0.37 -12.10
N GLN A 48 -6.20 -0.94 -12.33
CA GLN A 48 -6.25 -1.50 -13.68
C GLN A 48 -7.57 -1.12 -14.37
N GLY A 49 -7.51 -0.61 -15.61
CA GLY A 49 -8.65 -0.02 -16.33
C GLY A 49 -9.88 -0.93 -16.40
N SER A 50 -9.71 -2.22 -16.73
CA SER A 50 -10.82 -3.19 -16.73
C SER A 50 -11.43 -3.43 -15.34
N SER A 51 -10.65 -3.27 -14.28
CA SER A 51 -11.07 -3.48 -12.89
C SER A 51 -11.77 -2.25 -12.29
N PHE A 52 -11.55 -1.06 -12.85
CA PHE A 52 -12.05 0.23 -12.35
C PHE A 52 -13.54 0.22 -12.01
N ALA A 53 -14.34 -0.34 -12.92
CA ALA A 53 -15.78 -0.45 -12.78
C ALA A 53 -16.20 -1.18 -11.49
N SER A 54 -15.48 -2.23 -11.10
CA SER A 54 -15.75 -3.01 -9.88
C SER A 54 -15.21 -2.37 -8.60
N TYR A 55 -14.14 -1.56 -8.69
CA TYR A 55 -13.68 -0.75 -7.56
C TYR A 55 -14.66 0.39 -7.26
N THR A 56 -15.27 1.01 -8.28
CA THR A 56 -16.14 2.18 -8.12
C THR A 56 -17.64 1.87 -8.03
N GLY A 57 -18.12 0.74 -8.58
CA GLY A 57 -19.51 0.28 -8.50
C GLY A 57 -19.64 -1.23 -8.20
N ARG A 58 -20.87 -1.68 -7.92
CA ARG A 58 -21.22 -3.09 -7.64
C ARG A 58 -22.16 -3.67 -8.70
N PRO A 59 -22.29 -5.01 -8.80
CA PRO A 59 -23.32 -5.66 -9.60
C PRO A 59 -24.72 -5.28 -9.12
N THR A 60 -25.74 -5.53 -9.95
CA THR A 60 -27.15 -5.23 -9.60
C THR A 60 -27.86 -6.40 -8.90
N LEU A 61 -27.24 -7.59 -8.85
CA LEU A 61 -27.74 -8.77 -8.15
C LEU A 61 -26.78 -9.23 -7.04
N ASP A 62 -27.32 -9.83 -5.99
CA ASP A 62 -26.55 -10.60 -5.02
C ASP A 62 -26.06 -11.94 -5.61
N CYS A 63 -24.99 -12.48 -5.02
CA CYS A 63 -24.21 -13.59 -5.59
C CYS A 63 -25.03 -14.86 -5.85
N ASP A 64 -26.06 -15.13 -5.05
CA ASP A 64 -26.90 -16.33 -5.17
C ASP A 64 -27.87 -16.30 -6.36
N GLU A 65 -28.28 -15.11 -6.86
CA GLU A 65 -29.05 -14.99 -8.11
C GLU A 65 -28.16 -14.99 -9.36
N ALA A 66 -26.90 -14.56 -9.21
CA ALA A 66 -25.97 -14.33 -10.32
C ALA A 66 -25.60 -15.61 -11.11
N ALA A 67 -25.85 -16.79 -10.56
CA ALA A 67 -25.59 -18.08 -11.22
C ALA A 67 -26.58 -18.44 -12.35
N GLN A 68 -27.63 -17.63 -12.62
CA GLN A 68 -28.71 -17.97 -13.54
C GLN A 68 -29.15 -16.86 -14.52
N LYS A 69 -28.48 -15.70 -14.58
CA LYS A 69 -28.95 -14.53 -15.36
C LYS A 69 -27.86 -13.86 -16.23
N HIS A 70 -28.17 -12.72 -16.84
CA HIS A 70 -27.54 -12.21 -18.06
C HIS A 70 -26.32 -11.31 -17.80
N GLU A 71 -25.53 -11.06 -18.85
CA GLU A 71 -24.33 -10.19 -18.82
C GLU A 71 -24.57 -8.79 -18.21
N ALA A 72 -25.77 -8.23 -18.35
CA ALA A 72 -26.13 -6.93 -17.80
C ALA A 72 -26.20 -6.92 -16.26
N ASP A 73 -26.49 -8.06 -15.62
CA ASP A 73 -26.65 -8.15 -14.17
C ASP A 73 -25.31 -8.07 -13.41
N TYR A 74 -24.20 -8.37 -14.10
CA TYR A 74 -22.82 -8.24 -13.61
C TYR A 74 -22.19 -6.86 -13.85
N ALA A 75 -22.94 -5.90 -14.42
CA ALA A 75 -22.41 -4.62 -14.90
C ALA A 75 -22.08 -3.63 -13.75
N THR A 76 -20.87 -3.76 -13.21
CA THR A 76 -20.31 -2.81 -12.23
C THR A 76 -19.98 -1.43 -12.84
N GLY A 77 -19.84 -0.40 -12.01
CA GLY A 77 -19.28 0.92 -12.38
C GLY A 77 -20.26 2.07 -12.61
N ASN A 78 -21.57 1.82 -12.62
CA ASN A 78 -22.59 2.86 -12.75
C ASN A 78 -22.78 3.68 -11.44
N ALA A 79 -23.38 4.87 -11.55
CA ALA A 79 -23.63 5.78 -10.42
C ALA A 79 -24.81 5.35 -9.53
N SER A 80 -25.68 4.47 -10.02
CA SER A 80 -26.83 3.97 -9.25
C SER A 80 -26.43 2.94 -8.18
N HIS A 81 -25.33 2.21 -8.39
CA HIS A 81 -24.86 1.14 -7.50
C HIS A 81 -23.38 1.36 -7.08
N PRO A 82 -23.05 2.48 -6.40
CA PRO A 82 -21.67 2.83 -6.04
C PRO A 82 -21.09 1.85 -5.02
N ASN A 83 -19.81 1.49 -5.17
CA ASN A 83 -19.15 0.55 -4.25
C ASN A 83 -18.71 1.24 -2.95
N ILE A 84 -19.65 1.30 -2.01
CA ILE A 84 -19.50 1.97 -0.71
C ILE A 84 -18.28 1.43 0.07
N PHE A 85 -17.99 0.13 -0.05
CA PHE A 85 -16.84 -0.52 0.60
C PHE A 85 -15.51 0.12 0.17
N SER A 86 -15.18 0.06 -1.12
CA SER A 86 -13.97 0.69 -1.67
C SER A 86 -13.91 2.18 -1.34
N ARG A 87 -15.05 2.88 -1.41
CA ARG A 87 -15.14 4.31 -1.10
C ARG A 87 -14.81 4.63 0.35
N ASN A 88 -15.25 3.80 1.30
CA ASN A 88 -14.92 3.98 2.71
C ASN A 88 -13.44 3.71 2.99
N LEU A 89 -12.81 2.79 2.27
CA LEU A 89 -11.37 2.53 2.34
C LEU A 89 -10.55 3.72 1.82
N ILE A 90 -10.87 4.23 0.62
CA ILE A 90 -10.28 5.45 0.04
C ILE A 90 -10.40 6.64 1.00
N ARG A 91 -11.63 6.90 1.47
CA ARG A 91 -11.92 7.98 2.43
C ARG A 91 -11.14 7.82 3.74
N SER A 92 -10.88 6.59 4.21
CA SER A 92 -10.05 6.35 5.39
C SER A 92 -8.60 6.82 5.21
N VAL A 93 -8.08 6.89 3.99
CA VAL A 93 -6.75 7.45 3.70
C VAL A 93 -6.83 8.98 3.62
N GLU A 94 -7.80 9.52 2.88
CA GLU A 94 -8.04 10.97 2.73
C GLU A 94 -8.28 11.68 4.08
N GLU A 95 -9.04 11.03 4.98
CA GLU A 95 -9.31 11.52 6.33
C GLU A 95 -8.09 11.53 7.25
N ARG A 96 -6.98 10.89 6.87
CA ARG A 96 -5.71 10.89 7.61
C ARG A 96 -4.73 11.94 7.08
N THR A 97 -4.51 11.96 5.76
CA THR A 97 -3.62 12.94 5.10
C THR A 97 -4.23 14.34 4.99
N GLY A 98 -5.55 14.47 5.21
CA GLY A 98 -6.26 15.75 5.23
C GLY A 98 -6.32 16.39 3.84
N GLY A 99 -6.57 15.60 2.81
CA GLY A 99 -6.74 16.03 1.43
C GLY A 99 -7.26 14.87 0.57
N PRO A 100 -7.76 15.17 -0.64
CA PRO A 100 -8.18 14.13 -1.58
C PRO A 100 -7.00 13.30 -2.07
N LEU A 101 -7.26 12.04 -2.40
CA LEU A 101 -6.30 11.23 -3.16
C LEU A 101 -6.32 11.63 -4.64
N VAL A 102 -5.24 11.26 -5.33
CA VAL A 102 -5.14 11.34 -6.79
C VAL A 102 -4.88 9.93 -7.30
N VAL A 103 -5.92 9.26 -7.81
CA VAL A 103 -5.90 7.84 -8.18
C VAL A 103 -5.66 7.70 -9.69
N ARG A 104 -4.79 6.78 -10.10
CA ARG A 104 -4.50 6.50 -11.52
C ARG A 104 -5.40 5.37 -12.03
N VAL A 105 -5.97 5.50 -13.23
CA VAL A 105 -6.84 4.49 -13.85
C VAL A 105 -6.26 4.11 -15.20
N GLY A 106 -5.76 2.88 -15.32
CA GLY A 106 -4.73 2.60 -16.32
C GLY A 106 -4.18 1.18 -16.37
N GLY A 107 -2.91 1.06 -16.74
CA GLY A 107 -2.18 -0.20 -16.73
C GLY A 107 -2.19 -0.92 -18.08
N THR A 108 -1.45 -2.03 -18.17
CA THR A 108 -1.17 -2.74 -19.44
C THR A 108 -2.40 -3.12 -20.27
N ASN A 109 -3.59 -3.24 -19.67
CA ASN A 109 -4.82 -3.56 -20.41
C ASN A 109 -5.62 -2.35 -20.90
N THR A 110 -5.40 -1.15 -20.34
CA THR A 110 -5.91 0.10 -20.94
C THR A 110 -5.24 0.33 -22.29
N ASP A 111 -3.96 0.01 -22.46
CA ASP A 111 -3.28 0.09 -23.76
C ASP A 111 -3.93 -0.77 -24.88
N TYR A 112 -4.79 -1.73 -24.50
CA TYR A 112 -5.59 -2.55 -25.42
C TYR A 112 -7.11 -2.25 -25.37
N SER A 113 -7.58 -1.34 -24.53
CA SER A 113 -9.00 -0.94 -24.38
C SER A 113 -9.56 -0.29 -25.65
N ASN A 114 -10.85 -0.47 -25.91
CA ASN A 114 -11.51 0.14 -27.08
C ASN A 114 -12.74 0.93 -26.65
N PHE A 115 -12.69 2.26 -26.73
CA PHE A 115 -13.86 3.09 -26.46
C PHE A 115 -14.94 2.88 -27.53
N ASN A 116 -16.17 2.64 -27.11
CA ASN A 116 -17.36 2.55 -27.96
C ASN A 116 -18.45 3.49 -27.43
N PRO A 117 -18.79 4.58 -28.15
CA PRO A 117 -19.79 5.55 -27.67
C PRO A 117 -21.20 4.93 -27.53
N ASP A 118 -21.50 3.87 -28.30
CA ASP A 118 -22.80 3.21 -28.30
C ASP A 118 -22.90 2.07 -27.26
N GLN A 119 -21.87 1.82 -26.44
CA GLN A 119 -21.91 0.73 -25.46
C GLN A 119 -22.70 1.10 -24.20
N ALA A 120 -23.78 0.35 -23.96
CA ALA A 120 -24.69 0.53 -22.82
C ALA A 120 -24.15 0.00 -21.47
N LEU A 121 -23.19 -0.93 -21.47
CA LEU A 121 -22.54 -1.42 -20.24
C LEU A 121 -21.27 -0.60 -19.94
N PRO A 122 -20.96 -0.28 -18.67
CA PRO A 122 -19.75 0.46 -18.29
C PRO A 122 -18.48 -0.17 -18.88
N VAL A 123 -18.35 -1.49 -18.75
CA VAL A 123 -17.30 -2.30 -19.39
C VAL A 123 -17.92 -3.61 -19.88
N THR A 124 -17.37 -4.21 -20.93
CA THR A 124 -17.69 -5.60 -21.31
C THR A 124 -17.37 -6.55 -20.16
N PRO A 125 -18.21 -7.57 -19.88
CA PRO A 125 -17.94 -8.54 -18.83
C PRO A 125 -16.50 -9.10 -18.94
N PRO A 126 -15.73 -9.14 -17.83
CA PRO A 126 -14.41 -9.75 -17.84
C PRO A 126 -14.51 -11.23 -18.21
N GLN A 127 -13.66 -11.70 -19.12
CA GLN A 127 -13.56 -13.12 -19.42
C GLN A 127 -12.91 -13.86 -18.23
N GLN A 128 -13.37 -15.07 -17.90
CA GLN A 128 -12.78 -15.88 -16.83
C GLN A 128 -11.36 -16.35 -17.19
N GLY A 129 -10.46 -16.44 -16.20
CA GLY A 129 -9.06 -16.86 -16.41
C GLY A 129 -8.23 -15.88 -17.28
N ALA A 130 -8.68 -14.64 -17.44
CA ALA A 130 -8.10 -13.66 -18.35
C ALA A 130 -6.91 -12.90 -17.71
N GLY A 131 -5.71 -13.14 -18.24
CA GLY A 131 -4.48 -12.50 -17.75
C GLY A 131 -4.28 -11.02 -18.12
N ILE A 132 -3.18 -10.44 -17.66
CA ILE A 132 -2.73 -9.08 -17.97
C ILE A 132 -2.62 -8.89 -19.50
N GLY A 133 -3.10 -7.74 -20.01
CA GLY A 133 -3.08 -7.40 -21.45
C GLY A 133 -4.36 -7.74 -22.22
N GLN A 134 -5.41 -8.21 -21.55
CA GLN A 134 -6.68 -8.56 -22.18
C GLN A 134 -7.51 -7.34 -22.64
N LYS A 135 -8.11 -7.45 -23.84
CA LYS A 135 -8.88 -6.38 -24.47
C LYS A 135 -10.27 -6.24 -23.84
N PHE A 136 -10.63 -5.03 -23.42
CA PHE A 136 -11.99 -4.69 -23.01
C PHE A 136 -12.59 -3.60 -23.91
N VAL A 137 -13.92 -3.60 -24.05
CA VAL A 137 -14.68 -2.51 -24.68
C VAL A 137 -15.47 -1.81 -23.59
N PHE A 138 -15.53 -0.49 -23.63
CA PHE A 138 -16.16 0.34 -22.59
C PHE A 138 -16.86 1.54 -23.24
N GLY A 139 -17.86 2.08 -22.56
CA GLY A 139 -18.73 3.14 -23.07
C GLY A 139 -18.92 4.30 -22.11
N PRO A 140 -19.78 5.28 -22.42
CA PRO A 140 -19.98 6.49 -21.61
C PRO A 140 -20.29 6.22 -20.12
N VAL A 141 -20.99 5.13 -19.82
CA VAL A 141 -21.36 4.73 -18.45
C VAL A 141 -20.13 4.35 -17.59
N PHE A 142 -18.98 4.04 -18.20
CA PHE A 142 -17.70 3.85 -17.48
C PHE A 142 -17.32 5.09 -16.66
N TYR A 143 -17.58 6.28 -17.21
CA TYR A 143 -17.18 7.54 -16.58
C TYR A 143 -18.04 7.92 -15.37
N GLU A 144 -19.17 7.24 -15.13
CA GLU A 144 -19.95 7.40 -13.90
C GLU A 144 -19.15 6.99 -12.66
N GLY A 145 -18.30 5.96 -12.77
CA GLY A 145 -17.47 5.47 -11.67
C GLY A 145 -16.54 6.53 -11.06
N PHE A 146 -16.08 7.49 -11.86
CA PHE A 146 -15.21 8.60 -11.42
C PHE A 146 -15.94 9.56 -10.46
N ARG A 147 -17.29 9.55 -10.48
CA ARG A 147 -18.14 10.36 -9.58
C ARG A 147 -18.53 9.61 -8.31
N ASN A 148 -18.33 8.29 -8.26
CA ASN A 148 -18.71 7.47 -7.11
C ASN A 148 -17.80 7.68 -5.89
N TRP A 149 -16.56 8.16 -6.07
CA TRP A 149 -15.62 8.57 -5.02
C TRP A 149 -15.48 10.11 -5.03
N PRO A 150 -16.40 10.86 -4.39
CA PRO A 150 -16.48 12.31 -4.52
C PRO A 150 -15.31 13.01 -3.82
N GLY A 151 -14.60 13.87 -4.55
CA GLY A 151 -13.44 14.62 -4.07
C GLY A 151 -12.10 14.04 -4.50
N THR A 152 -12.03 12.72 -4.73
CA THR A 152 -10.85 12.06 -5.32
C THR A 152 -10.59 12.61 -6.72
N ARG A 153 -9.33 12.91 -7.04
CA ARG A 153 -8.86 13.34 -8.36
C ARG A 153 -8.25 12.16 -9.12
N TRP A 154 -8.08 12.31 -10.43
CA TRP A 154 -7.82 11.18 -11.32
C TRP A 154 -6.69 11.42 -12.32
N VAL A 155 -5.80 10.45 -12.48
CA VAL A 155 -4.96 10.30 -13.69
C VAL A 155 -5.62 9.25 -14.58
N TYR A 156 -5.76 9.51 -15.87
CA TYR A 156 -6.43 8.62 -16.82
C TYR A 156 -5.48 8.24 -17.96
N ASP A 157 -5.23 6.94 -18.15
CA ASP A 157 -4.40 6.44 -19.25
C ASP A 157 -5.16 6.45 -20.58
N VAL A 158 -4.54 7.03 -21.60
CA VAL A 158 -5.03 7.02 -23.00
C VAL A 158 -4.23 5.98 -23.79
N PRO A 159 -4.86 5.05 -24.54
CA PRO A 159 -4.16 3.95 -25.21
C PRO A 159 -3.18 4.43 -26.29
N PHE A 160 -1.95 3.94 -26.25
CA PHE A 160 -0.85 4.29 -27.16
C PHE A 160 -0.28 3.08 -27.93
N ALA A 161 -0.35 1.86 -27.38
CA ALA A 161 0.05 0.61 -28.05
C ALA A 161 -0.74 0.34 -29.35
N LYS A 162 -1.85 1.07 -29.56
CA LYS A 162 -2.73 0.92 -30.74
C LYS A 162 -2.29 1.78 -31.93
N SER A 163 -2.36 1.17 -33.11
CA SER A 163 -2.35 1.91 -34.39
C SER A 163 -3.61 2.77 -34.61
N ASN A 164 -4.72 2.48 -33.92
CA ASN A 164 -5.98 3.23 -34.03
C ASN A 164 -6.00 4.52 -33.18
N LYS A 165 -5.14 5.47 -33.53
CA LYS A 165 -5.00 6.77 -32.84
C LYS A 165 -6.31 7.56 -32.77
N THR A 166 -7.22 7.37 -33.71
CA THR A 166 -8.55 8.00 -33.73
C THR A 166 -9.41 7.55 -32.55
N ASN A 167 -9.34 6.27 -32.15
CA ASN A 167 -10.07 5.78 -30.97
C ASN A 167 -9.50 6.38 -29.69
N SER A 168 -8.17 6.42 -29.54
CA SER A 168 -7.48 7.09 -28.43
C SER A 168 -7.86 8.59 -28.32
N GLN A 169 -8.07 9.28 -29.44
CA GLN A 169 -8.52 10.68 -29.47
C GLN A 169 -9.99 10.85 -29.04
N TYR A 170 -10.88 9.93 -29.41
CA TYR A 170 -12.27 9.94 -28.92
C TYR A 170 -12.34 9.60 -27.43
N GLU A 171 -11.53 8.64 -26.97
CA GLU A 171 -11.40 8.26 -25.56
C GLU A 171 -10.88 9.42 -24.71
N ALA A 172 -9.74 10.02 -25.07
CA ALA A 172 -9.18 11.16 -24.35
C ALA A 172 -10.17 12.33 -24.24
N ARG A 173 -10.98 12.56 -25.29
CA ARG A 173 -12.06 13.54 -25.26
C ARG A 173 -13.18 13.12 -24.31
N ALA A 174 -13.67 11.89 -24.41
CA ALA A 174 -14.74 11.39 -23.55
C ALA A 174 -14.34 11.39 -22.07
N ALA A 175 -13.07 11.08 -21.75
CA ALA A 175 -12.51 11.18 -20.41
C ALA A 175 -12.52 12.63 -19.89
N VAL A 176 -11.98 13.59 -20.65
CA VAL A 176 -12.00 15.02 -20.29
C VAL A 176 -13.44 15.53 -20.10
N ASP A 177 -14.33 15.22 -21.05
CA ASP A 177 -15.70 15.73 -21.08
C ASP A 177 -16.60 15.13 -19.97
N ASN A 178 -16.30 13.92 -19.46
CA ASN A 178 -17.11 13.27 -18.42
C ASN A 178 -16.50 13.27 -17.01
N ILE A 179 -15.18 13.26 -16.88
CA ILE A 179 -14.48 13.35 -15.57
C ILE A 179 -14.47 14.80 -15.07
N GLY A 180 -14.37 15.77 -15.99
CA GLY A 180 -14.24 17.20 -15.67
C GLY A 180 -12.79 17.59 -15.35
N LEU A 181 -12.37 18.75 -15.86
CA LEU A 181 -11.00 19.28 -15.67
C LEU A 181 -10.69 19.64 -14.21
N GLU A 182 -11.71 19.77 -13.36
CA GLU A 182 -11.58 19.97 -11.93
C GLU A 182 -11.21 18.68 -11.16
N ASN A 183 -11.60 17.51 -11.69
CA ASN A 183 -11.30 16.20 -11.09
C ASN A 183 -10.13 15.49 -11.78
N LEU A 184 -9.83 15.82 -13.05
CA LEU A 184 -8.69 15.28 -13.80
C LEU A 184 -7.38 15.97 -13.39
N GLU A 185 -6.38 15.19 -12.97
CA GLU A 185 -5.00 15.62 -12.73
C GLU A 185 -4.21 15.63 -14.04
N ALA A 186 -4.26 14.52 -14.77
CA ALA A 186 -3.48 14.33 -16.00
C ALA A 186 -4.12 13.27 -16.92
N LEU A 187 -3.79 13.36 -18.21
CA LEU A 187 -3.85 12.22 -19.11
C LEU A 187 -2.46 11.58 -19.18
N GLU A 188 -2.37 10.29 -18.91
CA GLU A 188 -1.20 9.45 -19.18
C GLU A 188 -1.33 8.90 -20.61
N ILE A 189 -0.23 8.63 -21.33
CA ILE A 189 -0.28 8.23 -22.76
C ILE A 189 0.53 6.94 -22.93
N GLY A 190 -0.19 5.82 -22.96
CA GLY A 190 0.40 4.48 -22.89
C GLY A 190 0.90 4.11 -21.50
N ASN A 191 1.14 2.81 -21.31
CA ASN A 191 1.64 2.23 -20.06
C ASN A 191 2.86 1.35 -20.37
N GLU A 192 3.97 1.52 -19.64
CA GLU A 192 5.18 0.68 -19.75
C GLU A 192 5.66 0.53 -21.21
N VAL A 193 5.76 1.66 -21.92
CA VAL A 193 6.06 1.72 -23.38
C VAL A 193 7.41 1.09 -23.74
N ASP A 194 8.34 1.04 -22.79
CA ASP A 194 9.62 0.33 -22.85
C ASP A 194 9.49 -1.20 -22.76
N LEU A 195 8.45 -1.71 -22.09
CA LEU A 195 8.19 -3.14 -21.93
C LEU A 195 7.41 -3.77 -23.10
N TYR A 196 7.13 -3.02 -24.17
CA TYR A 196 6.50 -3.54 -25.38
C TYR A 196 7.31 -4.68 -26.05
N GLU A 197 8.59 -4.88 -25.71
CA GLU A 197 9.47 -5.90 -26.32
C GLU A 197 10.29 -6.81 -25.34
N TYR A 198 10.04 -6.84 -24.01
CA TYR A 198 10.97 -7.54 -23.07
C TYR A 198 10.34 -8.34 -21.90
N THR A 199 11.08 -9.33 -21.36
CA THR A 199 10.74 -10.10 -20.13
C THR A 199 11.98 -10.57 -19.34
N ASN A 200 11.93 -10.68 -18.00
CA ASN A 200 12.93 -11.42 -17.18
C ASN A 200 12.45 -11.85 -15.76
N THR A 201 13.37 -12.28 -14.87
CA THR A 201 13.19 -13.18 -13.69
C THR A 201 14.14 -12.80 -12.52
N THR A 202 14.11 -13.25 -11.24
CA THR A 202 13.17 -13.96 -10.29
C THR A 202 13.86 -14.00 -8.89
N THR A 203 13.15 -13.89 -7.74
CA THR A 203 13.70 -14.18 -6.36
C THR A 203 12.65 -14.15 -5.23
N GLY A 204 12.95 -14.74 -4.06
CA GLY A 204 11.95 -15.09 -3.00
C GLY A 204 11.96 -14.31 -1.67
N LEU A 205 10.88 -14.51 -0.89
CA LEU A 205 10.35 -13.70 0.24
C LEU A 205 11.34 -13.01 1.21
N GLN A 206 12.24 -13.74 1.88
CA GLN A 206 13.13 -13.14 2.91
C GLN A 206 14.32 -12.41 2.28
N SER A 207 14.64 -12.70 1.02
CA SER A 207 15.62 -11.95 0.22
C SER A 207 14.97 -10.84 -0.64
N THR A 208 13.64 -10.70 -0.61
CA THR A 208 12.89 -9.65 -1.32
C THR A 208 12.00 -8.85 -0.36
N LEU A 209 10.74 -9.26 -0.17
CA LEU A 209 9.69 -8.52 0.55
C LEU A 209 10.06 -8.09 1.97
N MET A 210 10.74 -8.95 2.72
CA MET A 210 11.03 -8.76 4.15
C MET A 210 12.48 -8.30 4.41
N ASN A 211 13.04 -7.51 3.48
CA ASN A 211 14.41 -7.01 3.53
C ASN A 211 14.45 -5.53 3.12
N HIS A 212 14.86 -4.66 4.04
CA HIS A 212 14.89 -3.21 3.83
C HIS A 212 15.86 -2.80 2.70
N THR A 213 17.03 -3.43 2.62
CA THR A 213 18.03 -3.15 1.57
C THR A 213 17.50 -3.51 0.18
N PHE A 214 16.74 -4.59 0.01
CA PHE A 214 16.06 -4.91 -1.26
C PHE A 214 15.01 -3.86 -1.65
N VAL A 215 14.23 -3.35 -0.68
CA VAL A 215 13.27 -2.25 -0.89
C VAL A 215 13.99 -0.99 -1.38
N LYS A 216 15.15 -0.67 -0.76
CA LYS A 216 15.98 0.46 -1.15
C LYS A 216 16.55 0.28 -2.55
N ASP A 217 17.19 -0.85 -2.84
CA ASP A 217 17.86 -1.10 -4.13
C ASP A 217 16.90 -1.01 -5.33
N GLY A 218 15.67 -1.50 -5.18
CA GLY A 218 14.63 -1.39 -6.22
C GLY A 218 14.18 0.04 -6.54
N LEU A 219 14.24 0.97 -5.58
CA LEU A 219 13.98 2.39 -5.80
C LEU A 219 15.25 3.17 -6.15
N ASN A 220 16.41 2.74 -5.67
CA ASN A 220 17.73 3.34 -5.94
C ASN A 220 18.14 3.21 -7.42
N ALA A 221 17.60 2.23 -8.14
CA ALA A 221 17.75 2.14 -9.59
C ALA A 221 17.31 3.44 -10.32
N TYR A 222 16.32 4.16 -9.78
CA TYR A 222 15.77 5.40 -10.33
C TYR A 222 16.29 6.68 -9.66
N LEU A 223 17.17 6.58 -8.65
CA LEU A 223 17.74 7.76 -7.99
C LEU A 223 18.40 8.76 -8.94
N PRO A 224 19.21 8.35 -9.94
CA PRO A 224 19.81 9.29 -10.88
C PRO A 224 18.77 10.11 -11.66
N ASP A 225 17.65 9.50 -12.04
CA ASP A 225 16.54 10.19 -12.73
C ASP A 225 15.79 11.12 -11.78
N PHE A 226 15.56 10.70 -10.55
CA PHE A 226 14.93 11.55 -9.52
C PHE A 226 15.81 12.77 -9.19
N GLU A 227 17.13 12.60 -9.05
CA GLU A 227 18.08 13.68 -8.81
C GLU A 227 18.17 14.63 -10.02
N TYR A 228 18.24 14.10 -11.24
CA TYR A 228 18.24 14.88 -12.47
C TYR A 228 16.96 15.72 -12.63
N MET A 229 15.78 15.11 -12.41
CA MET A 229 14.50 15.82 -12.43
C MET A 229 14.41 16.90 -11.35
N GLN A 230 14.95 16.65 -10.15
CA GLN A 230 14.99 17.65 -9.09
C GLN A 230 15.95 18.81 -9.36
N ALA A 231 17.08 18.56 -10.02
CA ALA A 231 18.09 19.56 -10.35
C ALA A 231 17.68 20.44 -11.55
N HIS A 232 17.10 19.85 -12.59
CA HIS A 232 16.80 20.53 -13.85
C HIS A 232 15.33 20.93 -14.03
N TYR A 233 14.40 20.20 -13.39
CA TYR A 233 12.95 20.40 -13.53
C TYR A 233 12.25 20.47 -12.14
N PRO A 234 12.71 21.31 -11.19
CA PRO A 234 12.30 21.26 -9.78
C PRO A 234 10.80 21.45 -9.50
N ASN A 235 10.05 21.98 -10.48
CA ASN A 235 8.61 22.21 -10.44
C ASN A 235 7.78 21.07 -11.07
N VAL A 236 8.41 20.10 -11.73
CA VAL A 236 7.75 18.89 -12.25
C VAL A 236 7.64 17.87 -11.12
N GLN A 237 6.45 17.30 -10.95
CA GLN A 237 6.21 16.26 -9.95
C GLN A 237 6.78 14.91 -10.44
N VAL A 238 7.45 14.19 -9.54
CA VAL A 238 7.86 12.80 -9.77
C VAL A 238 6.83 11.91 -9.10
N VAL A 239 6.12 11.09 -9.88
CA VAL A 239 5.04 10.22 -9.40
C VAL A 239 5.33 8.79 -9.85
N LEU A 240 5.20 7.83 -8.95
CA LEU A 240 5.23 6.42 -9.30
C LEU A 240 3.79 5.99 -9.64
N GLY A 241 3.43 6.11 -10.93
CA GLY A 241 2.05 6.00 -11.45
C GLY A 241 1.42 4.61 -11.38
N GLU A 242 2.24 3.57 -11.39
CA GLU A 242 1.88 2.20 -11.00
C GLU A 242 2.99 1.63 -10.10
N SER A 243 2.64 0.91 -9.04
CA SER A 243 3.58 0.32 -8.08
C SER A 243 2.92 -0.81 -7.29
N GLY A 244 3.69 -1.65 -6.61
CA GLY A 244 3.13 -2.65 -5.68
C GLY A 244 3.21 -4.11 -6.12
N ARG A 245 3.74 -4.42 -7.31
CA ARG A 245 4.26 -5.76 -7.57
C ARG A 245 5.64 -5.91 -6.93
N TYR A 246 5.78 -6.84 -5.99
CA TYR A 246 7.01 -7.09 -5.21
C TYR A 246 7.52 -8.54 -5.29
N THR A 247 6.85 -9.39 -6.07
CA THR A 247 7.18 -10.79 -6.31
C THR A 247 7.03 -11.14 -7.79
N ASP A 248 7.84 -12.07 -8.28
CA ASP A 248 7.74 -12.55 -9.65
C ASP A 248 6.53 -13.49 -9.85
N LYS A 249 6.44 -14.16 -11.00
CA LYS A 249 5.25 -14.93 -11.39
C LYS A 249 5.17 -16.33 -10.75
N GLN A 250 6.20 -16.80 -10.03
CA GLN A 250 6.35 -18.23 -9.73
C GLN A 250 6.26 -18.64 -8.25
N SER A 251 6.43 -17.72 -7.30
CA SER A 251 5.91 -17.93 -5.95
C SER A 251 4.39 -17.96 -6.02
N SER A 252 3.72 -18.97 -5.45
CA SER A 252 2.26 -19.01 -5.49
C SER A 252 1.69 -17.77 -4.82
N ILE A 253 0.77 -17.11 -5.50
CA ILE A 253 0.26 -15.77 -5.18
C ILE A 253 -0.17 -15.69 -3.70
N ASP A 254 -0.82 -16.74 -3.22
CA ASP A 254 -1.36 -16.88 -1.85
C ASP A 254 -0.29 -17.01 -0.74
N GLN A 255 0.95 -17.35 -1.07
CA GLN A 255 2.04 -17.57 -0.08
C GLN A 255 2.91 -16.34 0.17
N SER A 256 2.78 -15.29 -0.66
CA SER A 256 3.70 -14.15 -0.64
C SER A 256 3.04 -12.79 -0.85
N GLU A 257 1.89 -12.74 -1.53
CA GLU A 257 1.17 -11.49 -1.80
C GLU A 257 -0.07 -11.33 -0.91
N GLY A 258 -0.35 -10.11 -0.47
CA GLY A 258 -1.54 -9.79 0.35
C GLY A 258 -1.50 -10.30 1.80
N ILE A 259 -0.45 -11.01 2.20
CA ILE A 259 -0.15 -11.46 3.57
C ILE A 259 0.41 -10.33 4.45
N PHE A 260 0.38 -10.46 5.77
CA PHE A 260 0.79 -9.38 6.69
C PHE A 260 2.22 -8.83 6.47
N GLY A 261 3.17 -9.64 6.00
CA GLY A 261 4.51 -9.17 5.62
C GLY A 261 4.47 -8.09 4.52
N SER A 262 3.52 -8.18 3.59
CA SER A 262 3.30 -7.16 2.56
C SER A 262 2.73 -5.84 3.12
N ALA A 263 2.10 -5.85 4.30
CA ALA A 263 1.71 -4.61 5.00
C ALA A 263 2.96 -3.84 5.48
N LEU A 264 3.96 -4.58 5.99
CA LEU A 264 5.23 -4.02 6.45
C LEU A 264 6.05 -3.49 5.27
N TRP A 265 6.15 -4.28 4.18
CA TRP A 265 6.76 -3.83 2.93
C TRP A 265 6.08 -2.59 2.34
N THR A 266 4.74 -2.56 2.32
CA THR A 266 3.99 -1.40 1.79
C THR A 266 4.28 -0.15 2.61
N ALA A 267 4.36 -0.27 3.94
CA ALA A 267 4.74 0.85 4.79
C ALA A 267 6.18 1.33 4.51
N ASP A 268 7.14 0.40 4.36
CA ASP A 268 8.54 0.73 4.09
C ASP A 268 8.75 1.37 2.71
N TYR A 269 8.23 0.74 1.66
CA TYR A 269 8.34 1.21 0.26
C TYR A 269 7.80 2.64 0.10
N LEU A 270 6.61 2.90 0.67
CA LEU A 270 6.01 4.23 0.65
C LEU A 270 6.82 5.25 1.48
N LEU A 271 7.33 4.89 2.66
CA LEU A 271 8.15 5.79 3.47
C LEU A 271 9.53 6.05 2.86
N TYR A 272 10.11 5.07 2.17
CA TYR A 272 11.36 5.24 1.43
C TYR A 272 11.15 6.21 0.27
N ALA A 273 10.16 5.96 -0.59
CA ALA A 273 9.80 6.86 -1.69
C ALA A 273 9.51 8.31 -1.20
N ALA A 274 8.83 8.48 -0.06
CA ALA A 274 8.60 9.79 0.55
C ALA A 274 9.92 10.50 0.94
N SER A 275 10.93 9.75 1.40
CA SER A 275 12.26 10.30 1.69
C SER A 275 13.05 10.68 0.44
N LEU A 276 12.78 10.04 -0.71
CA LEU A 276 13.45 10.28 -2.00
C LEU A 276 12.84 11.42 -2.84
N ASN A 277 11.97 12.26 -2.25
CA ASN A 277 11.26 13.34 -2.93
C ASN A 277 10.26 12.91 -4.02
N VAL A 278 9.84 11.64 -4.02
CA VAL A 278 8.65 11.21 -4.79
C VAL A 278 7.43 12.00 -4.27
N THR A 279 6.65 12.56 -5.18
CA THR A 279 5.48 13.41 -4.87
C THR A 279 4.25 12.58 -4.52
N ARG A 280 4.10 11.41 -5.16
CA ARG A 280 3.04 10.44 -4.92
C ARG A 280 3.43 9.05 -5.40
N VAL A 281 2.92 8.03 -4.72
CA VAL A 281 2.99 6.63 -5.15
C VAL A 281 1.57 6.11 -5.32
N ASN A 282 1.28 5.51 -6.48
CA ASN A 282 -0.02 4.96 -6.85
C ASN A 282 0.05 3.42 -6.83
N MET A 283 -0.31 2.82 -5.69
CA MET A 283 -0.22 1.38 -5.45
C MET A 283 -1.35 0.61 -6.14
N GLN A 284 -1.00 -0.42 -6.90
CA GLN A 284 -1.85 -1.03 -7.92
C GLN A 284 -2.95 -1.93 -7.35
N LEU A 285 -4.14 -1.77 -7.94
CA LEU A 285 -5.37 -2.48 -7.64
C LEU A 285 -5.91 -3.15 -8.90
N GLY A 286 -6.48 -4.34 -8.75
CA GLY A 286 -7.04 -5.14 -9.83
C GLY A 286 -7.85 -6.31 -9.27
N GLN A 287 -8.81 -6.81 -10.03
CA GLN A 287 -9.73 -7.86 -9.55
C GLN A 287 -9.00 -9.14 -9.10
N VAL A 288 -7.88 -9.50 -9.74
CA VAL A 288 -7.20 -10.81 -9.60
C VAL A 288 -5.75 -10.77 -9.10
N PHE A 289 -5.22 -9.60 -8.70
CA PHE A 289 -3.83 -9.52 -8.24
C PHE A 289 -3.70 -9.91 -6.77
N GLY A 290 -2.61 -10.60 -6.41
CA GLY A 290 -2.36 -10.99 -5.02
C GLY A 290 -1.97 -9.83 -4.11
N TYR A 291 -1.33 -8.82 -4.68
CA TYR A 291 -0.72 -7.72 -3.93
C TYR A 291 -1.66 -6.55 -3.61
N VAL A 292 -2.94 -6.63 -3.98
CA VAL A 292 -3.91 -5.52 -3.77
C VAL A 292 -4.16 -5.21 -2.30
N ALA A 293 -4.57 -3.97 -2.04
CA ALA A 293 -5.04 -3.55 -0.71
C ALA A 293 -6.43 -4.11 -0.36
N TRP A 294 -7.31 -4.35 -1.34
CA TRP A 294 -8.59 -5.05 -1.15
C TRP A 294 -9.13 -5.64 -2.47
N HIS A 295 -9.94 -6.70 -2.37
CA HIS A 295 -10.80 -7.17 -3.46
C HIS A 295 -12.18 -6.52 -3.33
N PRO A 296 -12.72 -5.83 -4.35
CA PRO A 296 -13.87 -4.93 -4.17
C PRO A 296 -15.24 -5.60 -4.34
N ILE A 297 -15.29 -6.76 -4.99
CA ILE A 297 -16.45 -7.62 -5.25
C ILE A 297 -16.01 -9.09 -5.23
N ALA A 298 -16.94 -10.04 -5.29
CA ALA A 298 -16.61 -11.43 -5.62
C ALA A 298 -16.29 -11.55 -7.13
N PHE A 299 -15.18 -12.20 -7.49
CA PHE A 299 -14.75 -12.39 -8.87
C PHE A 299 -13.74 -13.55 -9.00
N ASP A 300 -13.87 -14.39 -10.04
CA ASP A 300 -12.96 -15.51 -10.36
C ASP A 300 -12.59 -16.40 -9.14
N GLY A 301 -13.58 -16.70 -8.29
CA GLY A 301 -13.43 -17.46 -7.05
C GLY A 301 -12.99 -16.65 -5.82
N LEU A 302 -12.36 -15.49 -6.02
CA LEU A 302 -12.00 -14.56 -4.95
C LEU A 302 -13.26 -13.93 -4.34
N GLN A 303 -13.19 -13.68 -3.03
CA GLN A 303 -14.23 -12.99 -2.27
C GLN A 303 -13.81 -11.54 -1.98
N PRO A 304 -14.77 -10.62 -1.78
CA PRO A 304 -14.42 -9.26 -1.41
C PRO A 304 -13.87 -9.23 0.02
N GLU A 305 -12.64 -8.78 0.17
CA GLU A 305 -11.93 -8.72 1.46
C GLU A 305 -11.00 -7.50 1.51
N VAL A 306 -10.71 -7.02 2.72
CA VAL A 306 -9.57 -6.13 2.96
C VAL A 306 -8.33 -6.98 3.15
N ARG A 307 -7.26 -6.64 2.42
CA ARG A 307 -6.00 -7.37 2.45
C ARG A 307 -4.92 -6.60 3.18
N SER A 308 -3.89 -7.32 3.62
CA SER A 308 -2.85 -6.77 4.49
C SER A 308 -2.15 -5.50 3.96
N PRO A 309 -1.84 -5.33 2.65
CA PRO A 309 -1.23 -4.10 2.12
C PRO A 309 -1.97 -2.81 2.50
N TYR A 310 -3.30 -2.85 2.65
CA TYR A 310 -4.09 -1.69 3.09
C TYR A 310 -3.64 -1.14 4.45
N TYR A 311 -3.27 -2.03 5.38
CA TYR A 311 -2.80 -1.63 6.71
C TYR A 311 -1.44 -0.92 6.68
N GLY A 312 -0.63 -1.19 5.66
CA GLY A 312 0.59 -0.42 5.37
C GLY A 312 0.27 1.01 4.92
N HIS A 313 -0.70 1.19 4.02
CA HIS A 313 -1.17 2.51 3.60
C HIS A 313 -1.70 3.33 4.79
N LEU A 314 -2.48 2.72 5.69
CA LEU A 314 -3.02 3.40 6.86
C LEU A 314 -1.93 3.89 7.82
N LEU A 315 -0.88 3.10 8.05
CA LEU A 315 0.30 3.52 8.83
C LEU A 315 0.93 4.76 8.19
N VAL A 316 1.21 4.74 6.89
CA VAL A 316 1.87 5.87 6.22
C VAL A 316 0.99 7.12 6.19
N ALA A 317 -0.32 6.96 6.01
CA ALA A 317 -1.27 8.06 6.06
C ALA A 317 -1.38 8.70 7.46
N ASP A 318 -1.35 7.91 8.54
CA ASP A 318 -1.29 8.41 9.92
C ASP A 318 0.10 8.98 10.31
N PHE A 319 1.17 8.53 9.65
CA PHE A 319 2.52 9.08 9.84
C PHE A 319 2.67 10.47 9.22
N ILE A 320 2.21 10.64 7.97
CA ILE A 320 2.17 11.93 7.29
C ILE A 320 1.18 12.86 8.01
N GLY A 321 -0.04 12.38 8.25
CA GLY A 321 -1.10 13.13 8.87
C GLY A 321 -1.51 14.37 8.07
N LYS A 322 -2.17 15.33 8.73
CA LYS A 322 -2.83 16.47 8.08
C LYS A 322 -1.91 17.68 7.83
N SER A 323 -0.64 17.57 8.17
CA SER A 323 0.29 18.71 8.17
C SER A 323 0.84 19.00 6.77
N LYS A 324 0.42 20.12 6.18
CA LYS A 324 1.02 20.66 4.93
C LYS A 324 2.46 21.17 5.12
N ALA A 325 3.02 21.03 6.33
CA ALA A 325 4.39 21.36 6.69
C ALA A 325 5.23 20.10 7.06
N PHE A 326 4.78 18.91 6.65
CA PHE A 326 5.42 17.63 6.96
C PHE A 326 6.60 17.30 6.04
N ARG A 327 7.63 16.65 6.60
CA ARG A 327 8.79 16.09 5.88
C ARG A 327 9.21 14.74 6.46
N VAL A 328 9.79 13.89 5.63
CA VAL A 328 10.36 12.58 5.99
C VAL A 328 11.88 12.60 5.83
N SER A 329 12.58 11.87 6.68
CA SER A 329 13.98 11.46 6.48
C SER A 329 14.11 9.99 6.82
N GLU A 330 14.80 9.22 5.98
CA GLU A 330 15.26 7.88 6.36
C GLU A 330 16.20 7.99 7.58
N VAL A 331 16.09 7.05 8.52
CA VAL A 331 16.95 6.95 9.70
C VAL A 331 17.80 5.70 9.52
N GLN A 332 19.02 5.89 9.01
CA GLN A 332 19.92 4.78 8.65
C GLN A 332 20.09 3.77 9.79
N THR A 333 19.86 2.50 9.47
CA THR A 333 20.08 1.34 10.34
C THR A 333 21.24 0.50 9.79
N ASN A 334 22.03 -0.10 10.68
CA ASN A 334 23.05 -1.08 10.29
C ASN A 334 22.46 -2.51 10.36
N ASP A 335 21.23 -2.69 9.86
CA ASP A 335 20.41 -3.89 10.08
C ASP A 335 19.30 -4.01 9.01
N ASP A 336 19.47 -4.92 8.04
CA ASP A 336 18.51 -5.12 6.93
C ASP A 336 17.10 -5.52 7.38
N LEU A 337 16.92 -5.92 8.65
CA LEU A 337 15.64 -6.30 9.24
C LEU A 337 15.01 -5.16 10.07
N VAL A 338 15.53 -3.94 9.99
CA VAL A 338 14.94 -2.74 10.59
C VAL A 338 14.93 -1.59 9.59
N ALA A 339 13.73 -1.13 9.22
CA ALA A 339 13.55 0.18 8.58
C ALA A 339 13.10 1.21 9.62
N ALA A 340 13.54 2.46 9.49
CA ALA A 340 13.15 3.54 10.39
C ALA A 340 13.09 4.91 9.68
N TYR A 341 12.10 5.72 10.03
CA TYR A 341 11.84 7.00 9.37
C TYR A 341 11.47 8.09 10.39
N ALA A 342 12.08 9.26 10.26
CA ALA A 342 11.81 10.42 11.09
C ALA A 342 10.87 11.40 10.36
N GLY A 343 9.75 11.72 10.99
CA GLY A 343 8.71 12.62 10.51
C GLY A 343 8.75 13.95 11.24
N TYR A 344 8.83 15.05 10.48
CA TYR A 344 9.05 16.40 11.00
C TYR A 344 7.90 17.33 10.65
N GLU A 345 7.48 18.19 11.59
CA GLU A 345 6.53 19.28 11.34
C GLU A 345 7.10 20.58 11.90
N GLN A 346 7.03 21.66 11.12
CA GLN A 346 7.53 22.99 11.53
C GLN A 346 8.98 22.93 12.07
N ASP A 347 9.86 22.24 11.34
CA ASP A 347 11.27 22.00 11.70
C ASP A 347 11.48 21.16 12.99
N GLN A 348 10.45 20.59 13.62
CA GLN A 348 10.62 19.76 14.82
C GLN A 348 10.34 18.28 14.51
N LEU A 349 11.15 17.38 15.07
CA LEU A 349 10.85 15.95 15.09
C LEU A 349 9.52 15.71 15.82
N ARG A 350 8.56 15.04 15.17
CA ARG A 350 7.22 14.73 15.73
C ARG A 350 6.85 13.27 15.73
N ARG A 351 7.31 12.51 14.74
CA ARG A 351 6.98 11.09 14.61
C ARG A 351 8.21 10.28 14.23
N VAL A 352 8.25 9.03 14.66
CA VAL A 352 9.21 8.04 14.16
C VAL A 352 8.47 6.77 13.82
N ALA A 353 8.50 6.37 12.54
CA ALA A 353 8.03 5.06 12.11
C ALA A 353 9.19 4.07 12.24
N ILE A 354 8.91 2.85 12.71
CA ILE A 354 9.90 1.78 12.86
C ILE A 354 9.26 0.46 12.47
N ILE A 355 9.93 -0.31 11.62
CA ILE A 355 9.47 -1.61 11.09
C ILE A 355 10.46 -2.68 11.53
N ASN A 356 9.98 -3.76 12.15
CA ASN A 356 10.80 -4.90 12.56
C ASN A 356 10.50 -6.11 11.66
N TYR A 357 11.23 -6.21 10.56
CA TYR A 357 11.10 -7.26 9.54
C TYR A 357 11.54 -8.65 10.01
N LYS A 358 12.03 -8.82 11.24
CA LYS A 358 12.33 -10.16 11.74
C LYS A 358 11.06 -11.02 11.67
N VAL A 359 11.06 -12.04 10.81
CA VAL A 359 9.88 -12.89 10.60
C VAL A 359 9.53 -13.68 11.86
N TRP A 360 8.26 -13.58 12.26
CA TRP A 360 7.57 -14.47 13.19
C TRP A 360 6.20 -14.90 12.64
N GLN A 361 5.80 -16.13 12.97
CA GLN A 361 4.51 -16.73 12.61
C GLN A 361 3.86 -17.36 13.85
N LYS A 362 2.53 -17.39 13.92
CA LYS A 362 1.81 -18.13 14.96
C LYS A 362 2.16 -19.62 14.84
N GLY A 363 2.74 -20.16 15.91
CA GLY A 363 3.29 -21.53 15.94
C GLY A 363 4.82 -21.58 15.96
N SER A 364 5.54 -20.55 15.50
CA SER A 364 7.01 -20.48 15.56
C SER A 364 7.55 -20.06 16.95
N GLY A 365 6.96 -20.60 18.02
CA GLY A 365 7.23 -20.21 19.41
C GLY A 365 6.70 -18.82 19.79
N ALA A 366 7.13 -18.31 20.95
CA ALA A 366 6.76 -16.97 21.42
C ALA A 366 7.35 -15.88 20.51
N ARG A 367 6.59 -14.80 20.25
CA ARG A 367 7.03 -13.67 19.41
C ARG A 367 8.27 -13.01 20.03
N PRO A 368 9.47 -13.10 19.41
CA PRO A 368 10.62 -12.35 19.88
C PRO A 368 10.38 -10.86 19.63
N ALA A 369 11.05 -10.00 20.39
CA ALA A 369 10.88 -8.56 20.33
C ALA A 369 12.20 -7.84 20.59
N ARG A 370 12.39 -6.68 19.95
CA ARG A 370 13.57 -5.81 20.08
C ARG A 370 13.17 -4.52 20.80
N THR A 371 14.13 -3.89 21.47
CA THR A 371 13.90 -2.61 22.17
C THR A 371 14.55 -1.48 21.40
N PHE A 372 13.75 -0.55 20.91
CA PHE A 372 14.20 0.60 20.15
C PHE A 372 14.33 1.81 21.08
N THR A 373 15.54 2.35 21.19
CA THR A 373 15.88 3.48 22.06
C THR A 373 15.93 4.75 21.22
N LEU A 374 14.94 5.63 21.42
CA LEU A 374 14.76 6.87 20.68
C LEU A 374 15.17 8.07 21.55
N PRO A 375 16.18 8.88 21.18
CA PRO A 375 16.41 10.17 21.81
C PRO A 375 15.31 11.17 21.41
N VAL A 376 14.69 11.80 22.41
CA VAL A 376 13.53 12.72 22.22
C VAL A 376 13.86 14.16 22.62
N PRO A 377 13.08 15.16 22.16
CA PRO A 377 13.29 16.56 22.50
C PRO A 377 13.22 16.83 24.01
N ARG A 378 13.92 17.89 24.45
CA ARG A 378 13.90 18.33 25.85
C ARG A 378 12.47 18.70 26.27
N GLY A 379 12.02 18.14 27.39
CA GLY A 379 10.69 18.40 27.97
C GLY A 379 9.66 17.30 27.73
N VAL A 380 9.87 16.43 26.72
CA VAL A 380 9.02 15.26 26.49
C VAL A 380 9.16 14.28 27.67
N ARG A 381 8.04 13.89 28.29
CA ARG A 381 8.01 12.98 29.47
C ARG A 381 7.45 11.60 29.16
N SER A 382 6.71 11.46 28.07
CA SER A 382 6.24 10.21 27.51
C SER A 382 5.99 10.40 26.02
N VAL A 383 6.02 9.30 25.28
CA VAL A 383 5.63 9.22 23.86
C VAL A 383 4.40 8.33 23.73
N LYS A 384 3.59 8.55 22.70
CA LYS A 384 2.47 7.66 22.35
C LYS A 384 2.89 6.74 21.21
N VAL A 385 2.45 5.48 21.24
CA VAL A 385 2.81 4.48 20.24
C VAL A 385 1.55 3.82 19.66
N GLN A 386 1.38 3.93 18.34
CA GLN A 386 0.41 3.16 17.55
C GLN A 386 1.14 1.97 16.91
N THR A 387 0.48 0.81 16.81
CA THR A 387 1.11 -0.43 16.33
C THR A 387 0.36 -1.03 15.13
N LEU A 388 1.13 -1.49 14.15
CA LEU A 388 0.74 -2.37 13.05
C LEU A 388 1.16 -3.79 13.42
N THR A 389 0.20 -4.68 13.66
CA THR A 389 0.46 -6.05 14.10
C THR A 389 -0.59 -7.03 13.59
N SER A 390 -0.19 -8.28 13.39
CA SER A 390 -1.09 -9.41 13.09
C SER A 390 -1.07 -10.43 14.22
N SER A 391 -2.24 -10.99 14.57
CA SER A 391 -2.32 -12.07 15.57
C SER A 391 -1.88 -13.44 15.02
N GLY A 392 -1.83 -13.60 13.70
CA GLY A 392 -1.33 -14.82 13.02
C GLY A 392 0.13 -14.75 12.58
N GLY A 393 0.72 -13.55 12.45
CA GLY A 393 2.10 -13.36 11.97
C GLY A 393 2.18 -12.90 10.52
N ALA A 394 3.38 -12.93 9.93
CA ALA A 394 3.67 -12.32 8.63
C ALA A 394 3.08 -13.04 7.40
N SER A 395 2.77 -14.33 7.46
CA SER A 395 2.35 -15.13 6.29
C SER A 395 0.87 -15.53 6.30
N VAL A 396 0.01 -14.63 6.80
CA VAL A 396 -1.45 -14.76 6.76
C VAL A 396 -2.11 -13.43 6.38
N ASN A 397 -3.31 -13.48 5.80
CA ASN A 397 -4.21 -12.32 5.72
C ASN A 397 -5.24 -12.33 6.89
N GLY A 398 -6.21 -11.41 6.88
CA GLY A 398 -7.43 -11.47 7.71
C GLY A 398 -7.25 -11.29 9.23
N THR A 399 -6.01 -11.13 9.71
CA THR A 399 -5.66 -11.02 11.14
C THR A 399 -4.81 -9.80 11.47
N ALA A 400 -4.66 -8.90 10.49
CA ALA A 400 -3.98 -7.62 10.60
C ALA A 400 -4.77 -6.63 11.44
N SER A 401 -4.07 -5.70 12.09
CA SER A 401 -4.65 -4.57 12.81
C SER A 401 -3.71 -3.37 12.78
N TRP A 402 -4.27 -2.17 12.69
CA TRP A 402 -3.54 -0.90 12.76
C TRP A 402 -4.16 -0.01 13.84
N ALA A 403 -3.34 0.51 14.75
CA ALA A 403 -3.78 1.35 15.87
C ALA A 403 -4.98 0.74 16.63
N GLY A 404 -4.90 -0.56 16.92
CA GLY A 404 -5.98 -1.31 17.60
C GLY A 404 -7.29 -1.44 16.81
N ARG A 405 -7.27 -1.23 15.49
CA ARG A 405 -8.44 -1.31 14.61
C ARG A 405 -8.27 -2.31 13.47
N THR A 406 -9.39 -2.83 12.96
CA THR A 406 -9.48 -3.69 11.78
C THR A 406 -10.52 -3.14 10.79
N TRP A 407 -10.34 -3.40 9.50
CA TRP A 407 -11.23 -3.05 8.40
C TRP A 407 -11.56 -4.34 7.66
N THR A 408 -12.83 -4.58 7.35
CA THR A 408 -13.29 -5.81 6.68
C THR A 408 -14.37 -5.50 5.64
N TYR A 409 -14.83 -6.51 4.89
CA TYR A 409 -15.95 -6.32 3.96
C TYR A 409 -17.30 -6.24 4.69
N GLU A 410 -17.46 -7.00 5.77
CA GLU A 410 -18.67 -7.09 6.60
C GLU A 410 -18.96 -5.76 7.32
N ASN A 411 -17.93 -5.06 7.80
CA ASN A 411 -18.06 -3.69 8.30
C ASN A 411 -18.03 -2.62 7.20
N ASN A 412 -18.17 -3.03 5.94
CA ASN A 412 -18.25 -2.16 4.76
C ASN A 412 -17.06 -1.17 4.66
N GLY A 413 -15.86 -1.62 5.06
CA GLY A 413 -14.63 -0.83 4.99
C GLY A 413 -14.56 0.29 6.03
N VAL A 414 -15.37 0.23 7.09
CA VAL A 414 -15.36 1.18 8.20
C VAL A 414 -14.60 0.58 9.37
N GLY A 415 -13.41 1.12 9.67
CA GLY A 415 -12.54 0.54 10.68
C GLY A 415 -13.16 0.45 12.07
N GLU A 416 -13.23 -0.75 12.65
CA GLU A 416 -13.77 -1.05 13.98
C GLU A 416 -12.66 -1.25 15.04
N LYS A 417 -12.98 -1.21 16.34
CA LYS A 417 -11.98 -1.47 17.40
C LYS A 417 -11.82 -2.98 17.64
N VAL A 418 -10.58 -3.47 17.56
CA VAL A 418 -10.23 -4.84 17.94
C VAL A 418 -10.25 -4.98 19.48
N PRO A 419 -10.98 -5.94 20.06
CA PRO A 419 -11.01 -6.15 21.50
C PRO A 419 -9.62 -6.40 22.09
N GLY A 420 -9.30 -5.72 23.19
CA GLY A 420 -8.01 -5.86 23.90
C GLY A 420 -6.81 -5.16 23.26
N LEU A 421 -6.97 -4.50 22.10
CA LEU A 421 -5.96 -3.60 21.54
C LEU A 421 -6.39 -2.15 21.73
N ASP A 422 -5.46 -1.26 22.06
CA ASP A 422 -5.72 0.17 22.19
C ASP A 422 -5.08 0.97 21.05
N GLU A 423 -5.66 2.14 20.76
CA GLU A 423 -5.21 3.01 19.68
C GLU A 423 -3.81 3.57 19.93
N PHE A 424 -3.53 3.96 21.17
CA PHE A 424 -2.23 4.43 21.62
C PHE A 424 -1.84 3.73 22.92
N THR A 425 -0.68 3.09 22.94
CA THR A 425 0.03 2.81 24.20
C THR A 425 0.91 4.00 24.59
N THR A 426 1.23 4.16 25.88
CA THR A 426 2.10 5.26 26.35
C THR A 426 3.40 4.70 26.90
N VAL A 427 4.53 5.17 26.37
CA VAL A 427 5.88 4.79 26.81
C VAL A 427 6.52 5.96 27.57
N PRO A 428 6.95 5.80 28.83
CA PRO A 428 7.58 6.88 29.59
C PRO A 428 8.99 7.18 29.05
N VAL A 429 9.39 8.45 29.13
CA VAL A 429 10.74 8.91 28.77
C VAL A 429 11.61 8.95 30.02
N SER A 430 12.81 8.37 29.93
CA SER A 430 13.82 8.41 30.99
C SER A 430 15.18 8.77 30.40
N GLY A 431 15.94 9.65 31.06
CA GLY A 431 17.25 10.12 30.56
C GLY A 431 17.21 10.77 29.16
N GLY A 432 16.08 11.39 28.80
CA GLY A 432 15.85 11.97 27.46
C GLY A 432 15.62 10.94 26.35
N ARG A 433 15.28 9.69 26.70
CA ARG A 433 15.04 8.59 25.76
C ARG A 433 13.71 7.87 26.02
N ALA A 434 12.99 7.52 24.96
CA ALA A 434 11.92 6.52 25.01
C ALA A 434 12.50 5.14 24.64
N ASN A 435 12.03 4.08 25.28
CA ASN A 435 12.40 2.69 24.98
C ASN A 435 11.16 1.92 24.52
N VAL A 436 10.98 1.80 23.21
CA VAL A 436 9.79 1.22 22.58
C VAL A 436 10.09 -0.22 22.21
N LYS A 437 9.32 -1.16 22.77
CA LYS A 437 9.43 -2.59 22.45
C LYS A 437 8.56 -2.92 21.24
N ILE A 438 9.16 -3.49 20.20
CA ILE A 438 8.47 -3.89 18.96
C ILE A 438 8.70 -5.39 18.73
N GLY A 439 7.64 -6.14 18.51
CA GLY A 439 7.68 -7.56 18.19
C GLY A 439 8.22 -7.84 16.78
N ALA A 440 8.63 -9.09 16.56
CA ALA A 440 8.91 -9.63 15.24
C ALA A 440 7.61 -9.73 14.42
N SER A 441 7.66 -9.34 13.15
CA SER A 441 6.49 -9.08 12.31
C SER A 441 5.57 -7.98 12.89
N GLU A 442 6.13 -6.81 13.24
CA GLU A 442 5.37 -5.63 13.66
C GLU A 442 6.03 -4.33 13.16
N ALA A 443 5.23 -3.26 13.06
CA ALA A 443 5.71 -1.89 12.89
C ALA A 443 4.98 -0.94 13.85
N VAL A 444 5.54 0.24 14.10
CA VAL A 444 4.94 1.26 14.97
C VAL A 444 5.11 2.67 14.41
N ILE A 445 4.26 3.60 14.86
CA ILE A 445 4.56 5.04 14.89
C ILE A 445 4.69 5.48 16.34
N VAL A 446 5.82 6.10 16.67
CA VAL A 446 6.06 6.79 17.93
C VAL A 446 5.80 8.28 17.74
N HIS A 447 4.82 8.84 18.44
CA HIS A 447 4.47 10.28 18.45
C HIS A 447 5.12 10.98 19.64
N ILE A 448 5.74 12.14 19.40
CA ILE A 448 6.73 12.82 20.26
C ILE A 448 6.29 14.24 20.66
#